data_AF-A0A6B3FQB1-F1
#
_entry.id   AF-A0A6B3FQB1-F1
#
_cell.length_a   1.000
_cell.length_b   1.000
_cell.length_c   1.000
_cell.angle_alpha   90.00
_cell.angle_beta   90.00
_cell.angle_gamma   90.00
#
_symmetry.space_group_name_H-M   'P 1'
#
loop_
_entity.id
_entity.type
_entity.pdbx_description
1 polymer ?
#
loop_
_entity_poly.entity_id
_entity_poly.type
_entity_poly.pdbx_seq_one_letter_code
_entity_poly.pdbx_strand_id
1 'polypeptide(L)'
;SELAGLREGDRYLIVNPFFHTFGYKAGIIACLMRGATMVPQPVFNVDTVLANIAAERISVLPGPPTLHQSLLDHPAREAHDLSALRLVVTGAAVIPLQLVERLRSELHIATVLTAYGLSEASGIVTM
;
A
#
# COMPACT_ATOMS: atom_id res chain seq x y z
N SER A 1 -12.09 -14.92 -8.45
CA SER A 1 -11.08 -13.94 -8.92
C SER A 1 -10.55 -13.21 -7.70
N GLU A 2 -9.26 -13.38 -7.36
CA GLU A 2 -8.68 -12.71 -6.19
C GLU A 2 -8.42 -11.23 -6.52
N LEU A 3 -8.94 -10.29 -5.73
CA LEU A 3 -8.68 -8.86 -5.88
C LEU A 3 -7.26 -8.53 -5.41
N ALA A 4 -6.25 -8.79 -6.26
CA ALA A 4 -4.85 -8.41 -6.02
C ALA A 4 -4.26 -8.93 -4.68
N GLY A 5 -4.74 -10.06 -4.18
CA GLY A 5 -4.34 -10.61 -2.88
C GLY A 5 -4.95 -9.93 -1.65
N LEU A 6 -5.89 -8.98 -1.81
CA LEU A 6 -6.70 -8.41 -0.72
C LEU A 6 -7.71 -9.45 -0.21
N ARG A 7 -7.85 -9.56 1.11
CA ARG A 7 -8.66 -10.58 1.80
C ARG A 7 -9.58 -9.91 2.83
N GLU A 8 -10.63 -10.63 3.22
CA GLU A 8 -11.50 -10.21 4.31
C GLU A 8 -10.69 -10.06 5.61
N GLY A 9 -11.01 -9.02 6.38
CA GLY A 9 -10.31 -8.72 7.64
C GLY A 9 -8.95 -8.02 7.48
N ASP A 10 -8.45 -7.82 6.25
CA ASP A 10 -7.29 -6.96 6.03
C ASP A 10 -7.56 -5.52 6.50
N ARG A 11 -6.49 -4.84 6.91
CA ARG A 11 -6.50 -3.44 7.30
C ARG A 11 -5.68 -2.66 6.29
N TYR A 12 -6.34 -1.79 5.54
CA TYR A 12 -5.84 -1.21 4.31
C TYR A 12 -5.64 0.29 4.50
N LEU A 13 -4.39 0.73 4.53
CA LEU A 13 -4.05 2.14 4.72
C LEU A 13 -4.15 2.89 3.38
N ILE A 14 -5.18 3.72 3.23
CA ILE A 14 -5.42 4.45 1.98
C ILE A 14 -4.82 5.85 2.10
N VAL A 15 -3.60 6.00 1.59
CA VAL A 15 -2.91 7.30 1.46
C VAL A 15 -3.24 7.95 0.11
N ASN A 16 -3.60 7.15 -0.89
CA ASN A 16 -3.89 7.65 -2.23
C ASN A 16 -5.10 8.59 -2.23
N PRO A 17 -5.06 9.69 -3.00
CA PRO A 17 -6.17 10.64 -3.04
C PRO A 17 -7.46 10.02 -3.58
N PHE A 18 -8.57 10.26 -2.90
CA PHE A 18 -9.87 9.69 -3.27
C PHE A 18 -10.46 10.27 -4.56
N PHE A 19 -9.98 11.44 -5.00
CA PHE A 19 -10.36 12.01 -6.30
C PHE A 19 -9.64 11.37 -7.49
N HIS A 20 -8.66 10.49 -7.25
CA HIS A 20 -7.94 9.75 -8.28
C HIS A 20 -8.39 8.28 -8.29
N THR A 21 -8.42 7.64 -9.47
CA THR A 21 -8.89 6.25 -9.63
C THR A 21 -8.16 5.25 -8.73
N PHE A 22 -6.89 5.50 -8.38
CA PHE A 22 -6.13 4.70 -7.42
C PHE A 22 -6.79 4.75 -6.02
N GLY A 23 -6.99 5.93 -5.43
CA GLY A 23 -7.62 6.02 -4.10
C GLY A 23 -9.09 5.60 -4.11
N TYR A 24 -9.83 5.97 -5.15
CA TYR A 24 -11.24 5.61 -5.28
C TYR A 24 -11.45 4.12 -5.54
N LYS A 25 -10.97 3.58 -6.66
CA LYS A 25 -11.27 2.20 -7.08
C LYS A 25 -10.39 1.18 -6.35
N ALA A 26 -9.07 1.38 -6.39
CA ALA A 26 -8.13 0.43 -5.77
C ALA A 26 -8.02 0.60 -4.25
N GLY A 27 -8.49 1.72 -3.70
CA GLY A 27 -8.68 1.91 -2.25
C GLY A 27 -10.10 1.57 -1.81
N ILE A 28 -11.04 2.51 -1.97
CA ILE A 28 -12.40 2.43 -1.39
C ILE A 28 -13.17 1.23 -1.93
N ILE A 29 -13.32 1.12 -3.25
CA ILE A 29 -14.15 0.07 -3.86
C ILE A 29 -13.54 -1.32 -3.61
N ALA A 30 -12.22 -1.45 -3.68
CA ALA A 30 -11.53 -2.70 -3.38
C ALA A 30 -11.81 -3.18 -1.93
N CYS A 31 -11.78 -2.27 -0.96
CA CYS A 31 -12.08 -2.61 0.43
C CYS A 31 -13.54 -3.05 0.61
N LEU A 32 -14.48 -2.30 0.04
CA LEU A 32 -15.92 -2.64 0.10
C LEU A 32 -16.21 -4.00 -0.52
N MET A 33 -15.59 -4.32 -1.66
CA MET A 33 -15.77 -5.60 -2.35
C MET A 33 -15.18 -6.80 -1.60
N ARG A 34 -14.23 -6.57 -0.68
CA ARG A 34 -13.50 -7.65 0.03
C ARG A 34 -13.76 -7.73 1.51
N GLY A 35 -14.54 -6.81 2.08
CA GLY A 35 -14.73 -6.75 3.54
C GLY A 35 -13.43 -6.39 4.26
N ALA A 36 -12.59 -5.54 3.66
CA ALA A 36 -11.39 -5.01 4.31
C ALA A 36 -11.72 -3.73 5.10
N THR A 37 -11.02 -3.52 6.20
CA THR A 37 -11.11 -2.28 6.98
C THR A 37 -10.34 -1.18 6.26
N MET A 38 -11.04 -0.11 5.89
CA MET A 38 -10.41 1.10 5.34
C MET A 38 -9.82 1.94 6.47
N VAL A 39 -8.56 2.31 6.34
CA VAL A 39 -7.91 3.31 7.21
C VAL A 39 -7.49 4.48 6.33
N PRO A 40 -8.33 5.51 6.17
CA PRO A 40 -7.98 6.68 5.35
C PRO A 40 -6.89 7.52 6.00
N GLN A 41 -5.90 7.94 5.22
CA GLN A 41 -4.94 8.95 5.64
C GLN A 41 -5.03 10.17 4.71
N PRO A 42 -5.63 11.29 5.17
CA PRO A 42 -5.91 12.44 4.30
C PRO A 42 -4.67 13.07 3.65
N VAL A 43 -3.55 13.08 4.38
CA VAL A 43 -2.28 13.68 3.94
C VAL A 43 -1.16 12.69 4.21
N PHE A 44 -0.26 12.52 3.23
CA PHE A 44 0.92 11.71 3.44
C PHE A 44 1.93 12.42 4.35
N ASN A 45 2.25 11.77 5.46
CA ASN A 45 3.39 12.08 6.31
C ASN A 45 3.97 10.75 6.82
N VAL A 46 5.28 10.56 6.71
CA VAL A 46 5.92 9.27 6.98
C VAL A 46 5.80 8.88 8.46
N ASP A 47 5.95 9.83 9.38
CA ASP A 47 5.80 9.58 10.82
C ASP A 47 4.40 9.07 11.15
N THR A 48 3.37 9.72 10.61
CA THR A 48 1.97 9.29 10.83
C THR A 48 1.67 7.96 10.16
N VAL A 49 2.25 7.68 8.98
CA VAL A 49 2.09 6.38 8.31
C VAL A 49 2.68 5.27 9.17
N LEU A 50 3.92 5.43 9.64
CA LEU A 50 4.59 4.45 10.50
C LEU A 50 3.82 4.21 11.80
N ALA A 51 3.37 5.29 12.45
CA ALA A 51 2.54 5.20 13.65
C ALA A 51 1.21 4.46 13.38
N ASN A 52 0.53 4.80 12.29
CA ASN A 52 -0.72 4.15 11.91
C ASN A 52 -0.52 2.68 11.54
N ILE A 53 0.57 2.32 10.85
CA ILE A 53 0.85 0.92 10.52
C ILE A 53 0.97 0.09 11.79
N ALA A 54 1.70 0.57 12.79
CA ALA A 54 1.89 -0.12 14.05
C ALA A 54 0.60 -0.16 14.89
N ALA A 55 -0.05 1.00 15.10
CA ALA A 55 -1.22 1.12 15.97
C ALA A 55 -2.43 0.37 15.40
N GLU A 56 -2.66 0.49 14.09
CA GLU A 56 -3.79 -0.12 13.40
C GLU A 56 -3.43 -1.50 12.84
N ARG A 57 -2.23 -2.04 13.08
CA ARG A 57 -1.79 -3.34 12.51
C ARG A 57 -2.09 -3.46 11.01
N ILE A 58 -1.72 -2.44 10.24
CA ILE A 58 -2.00 -2.38 8.79
C ILE A 58 -1.37 -3.58 8.08
N SER A 59 -2.18 -4.30 7.30
CA SER A 59 -1.74 -5.50 6.59
C SER A 59 -1.47 -5.25 5.11
N VAL A 60 -2.09 -4.21 4.54
CA VAL A 60 -1.95 -3.84 3.13
C VAL A 60 -1.64 -2.36 2.99
N LEU A 61 -0.56 -2.06 2.26
CA LEU A 61 -0.11 -0.69 2.00
C LEU A 61 0.02 -0.46 0.48
N PRO A 62 -1.00 0.11 -0.17
CA PRO A 62 -0.83 0.64 -1.52
C PRO A 62 -0.03 1.95 -1.50
N GLY A 63 0.67 2.23 -2.59
CA GLY A 63 1.32 3.52 -2.76
C GLY A 63 2.15 3.61 -4.04
N PRO A 64 2.60 4.82 -4.41
CA PRO A 64 3.66 4.96 -5.40
C PRO A 64 5.01 4.47 -4.83
N PRO A 65 6.00 4.14 -5.67
CA PRO A 65 7.33 3.72 -5.24
C PRO A 65 7.99 4.66 -4.22
N THR A 66 7.79 5.96 -4.37
CA THR A 66 8.34 6.99 -3.49
C THR A 66 7.84 6.88 -2.05
N LEU A 67 6.58 6.48 -1.84
CA LEU A 67 6.03 6.26 -0.51
C LEU A 67 6.78 5.15 0.22
N HIS A 68 7.03 4.05 -0.48
CA HIS A 68 7.73 2.89 0.08
C HIS A 68 9.21 3.19 0.33
N GLN A 69 9.85 3.97 -0.54
CA GLN A 69 11.21 4.47 -0.32
C GLN A 69 11.28 5.34 0.94
N SER A 70 10.39 6.33 1.07
CA SER A 70 10.34 7.20 2.25
C SER A 70 10.13 6.41 3.54
N LEU A 71 9.34 5.34 3.50
CA LEU A 71 9.15 4.46 4.66
C LEU A 71 10.43 3.69 5.00
N LEU A 72 11.05 3.04 4.02
CA LEU A 72 12.29 2.25 4.20
C LEU A 72 13.45 3.09 4.73
N ASP A 73 13.59 4.31 4.21
CA ASP A 73 14.70 5.22 4.51
C ASP A 73 14.46 6.06 5.78
N HIS A 74 13.30 5.90 6.45
CA HIS A 74 12.97 6.69 7.63
C HIS A 74 13.86 6.31 8.83
N PRO A 75 14.54 7.26 9.48
CA PRO A 75 15.47 6.96 10.57
C PRO A 75 14.80 6.35 11.80
N ALA A 76 13.52 6.67 12.02
CA ALA A 76 12.75 6.12 13.14
C ALA A 76 11.98 4.83 12.78
N ARG A 77 12.16 4.27 11.58
CA ARG A 77 11.40 3.09 11.11
C ARG A 77 11.43 1.93 12.11
N GLU A 78 12.60 1.63 12.66
CA GLU A 78 12.80 0.50 13.58
C GLU A 78 12.10 0.68 14.94
N ALA A 79 11.62 1.88 15.26
CA ALA A 79 10.83 2.14 16.46
C ALA A 79 9.35 1.69 16.32
N HIS A 80 8.93 1.27 15.12
CA HIS A 80 7.55 0.87 14.84
C HIS A 80 7.47 -0.62 14.49
N ASP A 81 6.49 -1.32 15.06
CA ASP A 81 6.18 -2.70 14.65
C ASP A 81 5.44 -2.68 13.31
N LEU A 82 6.15 -3.05 12.25
CA LEU A 82 5.62 -3.13 10.89
C LEU A 82 5.30 -4.58 10.45
N SER A 83 5.39 -5.55 11.38
CA SER A 83 5.28 -6.99 11.07
C SER A 83 3.90 -7.43 10.56
N ALA A 84 2.86 -6.59 10.74
CA ALA A 84 1.54 -6.85 10.20
C ALA A 84 1.49 -6.71 8.66
N LEU A 85 2.39 -5.94 8.07
CA LEU A 85 2.44 -5.72 6.62
C LEU A 85 2.76 -7.02 5.88
N ARG A 86 1.81 -7.49 5.09
CA ARG A 86 1.96 -8.71 4.28
C ARG A 86 1.92 -8.44 2.78
N LEU A 87 1.30 -7.33 2.37
CA LEU A 87 1.07 -6.98 0.98
C LEU A 87 1.36 -5.51 0.73
N VAL A 88 2.24 -5.26 -0.22
CA VAL A 88 2.45 -3.93 -0.80
C VAL A 88 1.99 -3.94 -2.25
N VAL A 89 1.22 -2.92 -2.63
CA VAL A 89 0.77 -2.72 -4.01
C VAL A 89 1.37 -1.42 -4.52
N THR A 90 2.29 -1.50 -5.47
CA THR A 90 2.97 -0.33 -6.04
C THR A 90 2.72 -0.19 -7.54
N GLY A 91 2.78 1.04 -8.06
CA GLY A 91 2.50 1.34 -9.46
C GLY A 91 2.59 2.83 -9.74
N ALA A 92 1.95 3.28 -10.83
CA ALA A 92 1.89 4.69 -11.27
C ALA A 92 3.23 5.35 -11.67
N ALA A 93 4.37 4.70 -11.42
CA ALA A 93 5.69 5.14 -11.83
C ALA A 93 6.61 3.92 -12.03
N VAL A 94 7.82 4.17 -12.55
CA VAL A 94 8.87 3.14 -12.65
C VAL A 94 9.22 2.62 -11.25
N ILE A 95 9.25 1.30 -11.09
CA ILE A 95 9.54 0.64 -9.83
C ILE A 95 10.99 0.12 -9.86
N PRO A 96 11.92 0.67 -9.06
CA PRO A 96 13.28 0.16 -8.99
C PRO A 96 13.31 -1.26 -8.42
N LEU A 97 14.10 -2.15 -9.02
CA LEU A 97 14.26 -3.53 -8.50
C LEU A 97 14.71 -3.53 -7.04
N GLN A 98 15.68 -2.67 -6.70
CA GLN A 98 16.21 -2.53 -5.35
C GLN A 98 15.11 -2.19 -4.32
N LEU A 99 14.08 -1.44 -4.72
CA LEU A 99 12.95 -1.16 -3.82
C LEU A 99 12.21 -2.44 -3.47
N VAL A 100 11.92 -3.29 -4.46
CA VAL A 100 11.22 -4.56 -4.26
C VAL A 100 12.04 -5.52 -3.39
N GLU A 101 13.36 -5.58 -3.62
CA GLU A 101 14.27 -6.40 -2.83
C GLU A 101 14.30 -5.96 -1.37
N ARG A 102 14.44 -4.66 -1.11
CA ARG A 102 14.44 -4.08 0.24
C ARG A 102 13.11 -4.28 0.97
N LEU A 103 11.97 -4.13 0.29
CA LEU A 103 10.66 -4.43 0.87
C LEU A 103 10.56 -5.88 1.35
N ARG A 104 11.14 -6.83 0.62
CA ARG A 104 11.16 -8.25 1.01
C ARG A 104 12.19 -8.55 2.08
N SER A 105 13.40 -7.99 2.00
CA SER A 105 14.49 -8.32 2.92
C SER A 105 14.41 -7.58 4.24
N GLU A 106 14.06 -6.28 4.23
CA GLU A 106 14.05 -5.43 5.42
C GLU A 106 12.70 -5.41 6.15
N LEU A 107 11.58 -5.51 5.42
CA LEU A 107 10.23 -5.49 6.00
C LEU A 107 9.53 -6.85 5.97
N HIS A 108 10.17 -7.88 5.40
CA HIS A 108 9.64 -9.23 5.31
C HIS A 108 8.26 -9.34 4.64
N ILE A 109 7.98 -8.41 3.71
CA ILE A 109 6.71 -8.38 3.00
C ILE A 109 6.61 -9.60 2.08
N ALA A 110 5.63 -10.46 2.35
CA ALA A 110 5.42 -11.70 1.61
C ALA A 110 5.05 -11.47 0.14
N THR A 111 4.34 -10.38 -0.16
CA THR A 111 3.90 -10.07 -1.53
C THR A 111 4.09 -8.61 -1.85
N VAL A 112 4.89 -8.33 -2.89
CA VAL A 112 5.00 -7.01 -3.51
C VAL A 112 4.41 -7.14 -4.90
N LEU A 113 3.29 -6.47 -5.14
CA LEU A 113 2.53 -6.53 -6.38
C LEU A 113 2.69 -5.23 -7.14
N THR A 114 2.93 -5.33 -8.45
CA THR A 114 3.18 -4.19 -9.32
C THR A 114 2.03 -4.00 -10.28
N ALA A 115 1.30 -2.89 -10.17
CA ALA A 115 0.14 -2.63 -11.02
C ALA A 115 0.46 -1.56 -12.08
N TYR A 116 0.05 -1.83 -13.32
CA TYR A 116 -0.04 -0.84 -14.39
C TYR A 116 -1.49 -0.45 -14.63
N GLY A 117 -1.73 0.85 -14.79
CA GLY A 117 -3.04 1.41 -15.00
C GLY A 117 -3.01 2.85 -15.46
N LEU A 118 -4.14 3.30 -16.01
CA LEU A 118 -4.37 4.65 -16.50
C LEU A 118 -5.86 4.99 -16.35
N SER A 119 -6.15 6.28 -16.20
CA SER A 119 -7.51 6.75 -15.95
C SER A 119 -8.48 6.38 -17.08
N GLU A 120 -8.01 6.48 -18.33
CA GLU A 120 -8.76 6.19 -19.56
C GLU A 120 -9.18 4.72 -19.67
N ALA A 121 -8.41 3.80 -19.07
CA ALA A 121 -8.73 2.38 -18.99
C ALA A 121 -9.53 2.02 -17.73
N SER A 122 -10.12 3.02 -17.06
CA SER A 122 -10.84 2.85 -15.80
C SER A 122 -9.97 2.35 -14.63
N GLY A 123 -8.68 2.69 -14.61
CA GLY A 123 -7.75 2.32 -13.54
C GLY A 123 -6.80 1.19 -13.96
N ILE A 124 -6.89 0.04 -13.29
CA ILE A 124 -5.92 -1.06 -13.44
C ILE A 124 -6.12 -1.79 -14.78
N VAL A 125 -5.02 -2.04 -15.49
CA VAL A 125 -4.96 -2.82 -16.74
C VAL A 125 -4.31 -4.19 -16.50
N THR A 126 -3.15 -4.22 -15.81
CA THR A 126 -2.44 -5.47 -15.49
C THR A 126 -1.74 -5.38 -14.15
N MET A 127 -1.46 -6.54 -13.54
CA MET A 127 -0.79 -6.70 -12.24
C MET A 127 0.10 -7.94 -12.25
#